data_AF-A0A939R641-F1
#
_entry.id   AF-A0A939R641-F1
#
_cell.length_a   1.000
_cell.length_b   1.000
_cell.length_c   1.000
_cell.angle_alpha   90.00
_cell.angle_beta   90.00
_cell.angle_gamma   90.00
#
_symmetry.space_group_name_H-M   'P 1'
#
loop_
_entity.id
_entity.type
_entity.pdbx_description
1 polymer ?
#
loop_
_entity_poly.entity_id
_entity_poly.type
_entity_poly.pdbx_seq_one_letter_code
_entity_poly.pdbx_strand_id
1 'polypeptide(L)'
;KKKKNKEKKSLFERLFANIVEELTPEQIEEQKAKEEAAAKKKIEDAEKKKAQKALSKEEKEKQKAEDKAAKEEADKKKAEEKKRKAEEAKAKAQKKKEEKLALEALEVNEGRINRAGASILFVIFAVFAIFIILGTNIYYYNLSIKNAQTEFDRQHYNEAYYEVYGLRIKDKDIELYDKIMTVMYVNIQLSSYQNYMKSNNREKALDSLLKGLLRYDKYLELATLLDIEDDLNYVKSGILDALASEFQMSESDAYDMMKYVDNVDYSAYIYELLGDYEVDYQ
;
A
#
# COMPACT_ATOMS: atom_id res chain seq x y z
N LYS A 1 1.34 -33.45 50.37
CA LYS A 1 0.18 -32.84 49.69
C LYS A 1 0.63 -32.31 48.33
N LYS A 2 0.10 -32.82 47.22
CA LYS A 2 0.47 -32.44 45.84
C LYS A 2 -0.65 -31.61 45.19
N LYS A 3 -0.22 -30.56 44.45
CA LYS A 3 -0.92 -29.79 43.40
C LYS A 3 -2.08 -28.87 43.87
N LYS A 4 -2.33 -27.69 43.28
CA LYS A 4 -2.17 -27.25 41.88
C LYS A 4 -1.71 -25.79 41.78
N ASN A 5 -0.74 -25.58 40.91
CA ASN A 5 -0.37 -24.28 40.36
C ASN A 5 -1.45 -23.91 39.30
N LYS A 6 -2.04 -22.72 39.39
CA LYS A 6 -2.92 -22.17 38.34
C LYS A 6 -2.04 -21.35 37.39
N GLU A 7 -1.73 -21.92 36.23
CA GLU A 7 -1.09 -21.19 35.14
C GLU A 7 -1.99 -20.03 34.67
N LYS A 8 -1.43 -18.81 34.69
CA LYS A 8 -2.05 -17.63 34.10
C LYS A 8 -1.86 -17.73 32.59
N LYS A 9 -2.97 -17.94 31.85
CA LYS A 9 -2.99 -17.93 30.38
C LYS A 9 -2.30 -16.67 29.84
N SER A 10 -1.38 -16.85 28.91
CA SER A 10 -0.50 -15.80 28.36
C SER A 10 -1.29 -14.81 27.50
N LEU A 11 -0.88 -13.54 27.50
CA LEU A 11 -1.52 -12.46 26.74
C LEU A 11 -1.60 -12.78 25.23
N PHE A 12 -0.65 -13.56 24.71
CA PHE A 12 -0.66 -14.07 23.34
C PHE A 12 -1.87 -15.00 23.07
N GLU A 13 -2.20 -15.92 23.98
CA GLU A 13 -3.35 -16.83 23.79
C GLU A 13 -4.69 -16.06 23.73
N ARG A 14 -4.78 -14.89 24.37
CA ARG A 14 -5.97 -14.04 24.30
C ARG A 14 -6.04 -13.20 23.01
N LEU A 15 -4.89 -12.87 22.43
CA LEU A 15 -4.78 -12.10 21.20
C LEU A 15 -5.02 -12.96 19.95
N PHE A 16 -4.69 -14.25 20.03
CA PHE A 16 -4.78 -15.19 18.90
C PHE A 16 -5.92 -16.21 18.99
N ALA A 17 -6.76 -16.17 20.05
CA ALA A 17 -7.86 -17.12 20.25
C ALA A 17 -8.92 -17.20 19.13
N ASN A 18 -8.93 -16.23 18.20
CA ASN A 18 -9.90 -16.13 17.11
C ASN A 18 -9.26 -16.12 15.71
N ILE A 19 -7.98 -16.48 15.57
CA ILE A 19 -7.44 -16.81 14.24
C ILE A 19 -7.85 -18.25 13.95
N VAL A 20 -8.88 -18.39 13.12
CA VAL A 20 -9.41 -19.67 12.67
C VAL A 20 -8.32 -20.35 11.83
N GLU A 21 -7.71 -21.41 12.37
CA GLU A 21 -7.16 -22.46 11.52
C GLU A 21 -8.31 -22.95 10.64
N GLU A 22 -8.15 -22.87 9.32
CA GLU A 22 -9.11 -23.39 8.35
C GLU A 22 -9.40 -24.86 8.67
N LEU A 23 -10.55 -25.13 9.29
CA LEU A 23 -11.01 -26.49 9.52
C LEU A 23 -11.31 -27.12 8.17
N THR A 24 -10.70 -28.27 7.91
CA THR A 24 -10.95 -29.06 6.71
C THR A 24 -12.42 -29.52 6.66
N PRO A 25 -12.99 -29.73 5.45
CA PRO A 25 -14.40 -30.12 5.28
C PRO A 25 -14.84 -31.31 6.14
N GLU A 26 -13.92 -32.26 6.39
CA GLU A 26 -14.14 -33.45 7.22
C GLU A 26 -14.43 -33.10 8.70
N GLN A 27 -13.81 -32.05 9.25
CA GLN A 27 -14.00 -31.63 10.64
C GLN A 27 -15.33 -30.88 10.85
N ILE A 28 -15.81 -30.18 9.81
CA ILE A 28 -17.13 -29.54 9.79
C ILE A 28 -18.24 -30.60 9.74
N GLU A 29 -18.02 -31.66 8.96
CA GLU A 29 -18.96 -32.77 8.85
C GLU A 29 -19.04 -33.59 10.15
N GLU A 30 -17.89 -33.81 10.82
CA GLU A 30 -17.85 -34.49 12.12
C GLU A 30 -18.54 -33.68 13.24
N GLN A 31 -18.43 -32.34 13.23
CA GLN A 31 -19.16 -31.48 14.17
C GLN A 31 -20.66 -31.48 13.91
N LYS A 32 -21.10 -31.39 12.65
CA LYS A 32 -22.53 -31.49 12.30
C LYS A 32 -23.12 -32.84 12.70
N ALA A 33 -22.39 -33.94 12.49
CA ALA A 33 -22.85 -35.27 12.90
C ALA A 33 -22.97 -35.40 14.42
N LYS A 34 -22.05 -34.80 15.20
CA LYS A 34 -22.12 -34.78 16.67
C LYS A 34 -23.29 -33.93 17.20
N GLU A 35 -23.58 -32.80 16.56
CA GLU A 35 -24.71 -31.96 16.92
C GLU A 35 -26.07 -32.61 16.58
N GLU A 36 -26.17 -33.27 15.43
CA GLU A 36 -27.38 -34.00 15.04
C GLU A 36 -27.65 -35.21 15.95
N ALA A 37 -26.60 -35.93 16.36
CA ALA A 37 -26.70 -37.01 17.33
C ALA A 37 -27.11 -36.51 18.73
N ALA A 38 -26.65 -35.33 19.14
CA ALA A 38 -27.04 -34.72 20.41
C ALA A 38 -28.49 -34.19 20.38
N ALA A 39 -28.96 -33.69 19.24
CA ALA A 39 -30.34 -33.27 19.04
C ALA A 39 -31.31 -34.45 19.08
N LYS A 40 -30.98 -35.57 18.42
CA LYS A 40 -31.80 -36.81 18.46
C LYS A 40 -31.94 -37.38 19.87
N LYS A 41 -30.86 -37.39 20.67
CA LYS A 41 -30.92 -37.82 22.08
C LYS A 41 -31.81 -36.92 22.95
N LYS A 42 -31.81 -35.60 22.71
CA LYS A 42 -32.66 -34.67 23.46
C LYS A 42 -34.15 -34.81 23.12
N ILE A 43 -34.48 -35.19 21.90
CA ILE A 43 -35.86 -35.46 21.48
C ILE A 43 -36.37 -36.76 22.12
N GLU A 44 -35.55 -37.81 22.14
CA GLU A 44 -35.91 -39.10 22.77
C GLU A 44 -36.13 -38.96 24.30
N ASP A 45 -35.31 -38.15 24.98
CA ASP A 45 -35.48 -37.85 26.42
C ASP A 45 -36.73 -37.00 26.70
N ALA A 46 -37.16 -36.17 25.75
CA ALA A 46 -38.36 -35.36 25.87
C ALA A 46 -39.64 -36.19 25.67
N GLU A 47 -39.61 -37.21 24.81
CA GLU A 47 -40.73 -38.14 24.62
C GLU A 47 -40.89 -39.10 25.81
N LYS A 48 -39.80 -39.61 26.39
CA LYS A 48 -39.84 -40.43 27.62
C LYS A 48 -40.42 -39.65 28.82
N LYS A 49 -40.15 -38.35 28.93
CA LYS A 49 -40.75 -37.46 29.95
C LYS A 49 -42.23 -37.13 29.72
N LYS A 50 -42.74 -37.25 28.48
CA LYS A 50 -44.17 -37.08 28.18
C LYS A 50 -44.97 -38.35 28.49
N ALA A 51 -44.42 -39.53 28.22
CA ALA A 51 -45.05 -40.81 28.56
C ALA A 51 -45.23 -40.99 30.10
N GLN A 52 -44.25 -40.54 30.89
CA GLN A 52 -44.31 -40.65 32.36
C GLN A 52 -45.31 -39.66 33.01
N LYS A 53 -45.68 -38.57 32.32
CA LYS A 53 -46.69 -37.59 32.78
C LYS A 53 -48.12 -37.94 32.37
N ALA A 54 -48.31 -38.87 31.43
CA ALA A 54 -49.62 -39.36 31.03
C ALA A 54 -50.13 -40.43 32.01
N LEU A 55 -49.25 -41.31 32.50
CA LEU A 55 -49.58 -42.37 33.46
C LEU A 55 -49.93 -41.85 34.87
N SER A 56 -49.52 -40.63 35.24
CA SER A 56 -49.85 -40.04 36.55
C SER A 56 -51.17 -39.25 36.58
N LYS A 57 -51.96 -39.29 35.51
CA LYS A 57 -53.27 -38.62 35.42
C LYS A 57 -54.47 -39.57 35.40
N GLU A 58 -54.25 -40.88 35.30
CA GLU A 58 -55.33 -41.89 35.33
C GLU A 58 -55.71 -42.36 36.75
N GLU A 59 -54.91 -42.07 37.78
CA GLU A 59 -55.19 -42.49 39.17
C GLU A 59 -55.92 -41.45 40.05
N LYS A 60 -56.31 -40.28 39.52
CA LYS A 60 -57.04 -39.24 40.27
C LYS A 60 -58.48 -38.98 39.82
N GLU A 61 -59.09 -39.92 39.09
CA GLU A 61 -60.52 -39.91 38.77
C GLU A 61 -61.26 -41.20 39.21
N LYS A 62 -60.79 -41.84 40.28
CA LYS A 62 -61.60 -42.82 41.03
C LYS A 62 -61.69 -42.44 42.49
N GLN A 63 -62.54 -41.46 42.81
CA GLN A 63 -63.29 -41.45 44.07
C GLN A 63 -64.42 -40.40 44.03
N LYS A 64 -65.66 -40.92 44.16
CA LYS A 64 -66.94 -40.27 44.52
C LYS A 64 -67.64 -39.49 43.39
N ALA A 65 -68.72 -39.92 42.73
CA ALA A 65 -69.94 -40.65 43.14
C ALA A 65 -70.54 -40.04 44.42
N GLU A 66 -71.74 -39.44 44.50
CA GLU A 66 -72.99 -39.35 43.73
C GLU A 66 -73.42 -37.85 43.78
N ASP A 67 -74.31 -37.27 42.98
CA ASP A 67 -75.71 -37.64 42.83
C ASP A 67 -76.38 -36.78 41.73
N LYS A 68 -77.15 -37.47 40.88
CA LYS A 68 -78.35 -37.08 40.11
C LYS A 68 -78.43 -35.78 39.27
N ALA A 69 -78.45 -36.06 37.97
CA ALA A 69 -79.60 -35.91 37.06
C ALA A 69 -79.76 -34.64 36.21
N ALA A 70 -79.61 -34.89 34.91
CA ALA A 70 -80.36 -34.31 33.78
C ALA A 70 -80.02 -32.89 33.31
N LYS A 71 -79.02 -32.80 32.41
CA LYS A 71 -79.19 -32.28 31.03
C LYS A 71 -77.88 -32.35 30.24
N GLU A 72 -77.67 -33.49 29.59
CA GLU A 72 -77.07 -33.50 28.26
C GLU A 72 -77.96 -32.61 27.36
N GLU A 73 -77.47 -31.67 26.55
CA GLU A 73 -76.81 -31.95 25.27
C GLU A 73 -76.31 -30.65 24.60
N ALA A 74 -76.01 -29.58 25.37
CA ALA A 74 -75.64 -28.27 24.81
C ALA A 74 -74.18 -27.84 25.09
N ASP A 75 -73.50 -28.43 26.08
CA ASP A 75 -72.16 -28.00 26.49
C ASP A 75 -70.99 -28.76 25.83
N LYS A 76 -71.26 -29.92 25.19
CA LYS A 76 -70.22 -30.69 24.48
C LYS A 76 -69.69 -29.97 23.23
N LYS A 77 -70.52 -29.19 22.52
CA LYS A 77 -70.08 -28.44 21.31
C LYS A 77 -69.29 -27.16 21.61
N LYS A 78 -69.58 -26.45 22.72
CA LYS A 78 -68.83 -25.24 23.10
C LYS A 78 -67.47 -25.54 23.75
N ALA A 79 -67.33 -26.67 24.43
CA ALA A 79 -66.06 -27.10 25.00
C ALA A 79 -65.07 -27.59 23.93
N GLU A 80 -65.55 -28.22 22.86
CA GLU A 80 -64.74 -28.72 21.76
C GLU A 80 -64.23 -27.60 20.84
N GLU A 81 -65.05 -26.58 20.57
CA GLU A 81 -64.63 -25.41 19.78
C GLU A 81 -63.61 -24.52 20.52
N LYS A 82 -63.76 -24.36 21.86
CA LYS A 82 -62.76 -23.67 22.69
C LYS A 82 -61.44 -24.45 22.78
N LYS A 83 -61.48 -25.78 22.80
CA LYS A 83 -60.25 -26.60 22.77
C LYS A 83 -59.54 -26.51 21.42
N ARG A 84 -60.25 -26.61 20.29
CA ARG A 84 -59.64 -26.48 18.96
C ARG A 84 -59.01 -25.10 18.74
N LYS A 85 -59.67 -24.00 19.12
CA LYS A 85 -59.08 -22.64 19.02
C LYS A 85 -57.87 -22.43 19.94
N ALA A 86 -57.86 -23.07 21.12
CA ALA A 86 -56.71 -23.01 22.03
C ALA A 86 -55.51 -23.85 21.54
N GLU A 87 -55.76 -24.98 20.87
CA GLU A 87 -54.73 -25.82 20.26
C GLU A 87 -54.12 -25.15 19.02
N GLU A 88 -54.94 -24.52 18.18
CA GLU A 88 -54.49 -23.82 16.98
C GLU A 88 -53.69 -22.55 17.30
N ALA A 89 -54.08 -21.83 18.36
CA ALA A 89 -53.30 -20.69 18.88
C ALA A 89 -51.96 -21.13 19.48
N LYS A 90 -51.91 -22.28 20.18
CA LYS A 90 -50.65 -22.86 20.68
C LYS A 90 -49.76 -23.37 19.56
N ALA A 91 -50.33 -23.99 18.52
CA ALA A 91 -49.58 -24.46 17.37
C ALA A 91 -49.00 -23.30 16.55
N LYS A 92 -49.76 -22.21 16.33
CA LYS A 92 -49.24 -20.99 15.70
C LYS A 92 -48.18 -20.29 16.55
N ALA A 93 -48.35 -20.25 17.87
CA ALA A 93 -47.35 -19.69 18.77
C ALA A 93 -46.06 -20.54 18.82
N GLN A 94 -46.18 -21.87 18.76
CA GLN A 94 -45.03 -22.77 18.65
C GLN A 94 -44.33 -22.65 17.32
N LYS A 95 -45.05 -22.63 16.19
CA LYS A 95 -44.45 -22.39 14.87
C LYS A 95 -43.73 -21.05 14.79
N LYS A 96 -44.31 -19.96 15.31
CA LYS A 96 -43.63 -18.66 15.39
C LYS A 96 -42.39 -18.67 16.29
N LYS A 97 -42.38 -19.52 17.32
CA LYS A 97 -41.26 -19.64 18.26
C LYS A 97 -40.15 -20.50 17.67
N GLU A 98 -40.49 -21.58 16.97
CA GLU A 98 -39.56 -22.40 16.19
C GLU A 98 -38.99 -21.63 15.00
N GLU A 99 -39.80 -20.82 14.31
CA GLU A 99 -39.33 -19.95 13.23
C GLU A 99 -38.39 -18.86 13.76
N LYS A 100 -38.68 -18.25 14.92
CA LYS A 100 -37.73 -17.33 15.58
C LYS A 100 -36.44 -18.00 16.05
N LEU A 101 -36.53 -19.20 16.63
CA LEU A 101 -35.36 -19.97 17.07
C LEU A 101 -34.54 -20.48 15.87
N ALA A 102 -35.20 -20.80 14.75
CA ALA A 102 -34.55 -21.17 13.50
C ALA A 102 -33.91 -19.94 12.82
N LEU A 103 -34.53 -18.76 12.90
CA LEU A 103 -33.94 -17.50 12.44
C LEU A 103 -32.74 -17.10 13.32
N GLU A 104 -32.83 -17.24 14.65
CA GLU A 104 -31.71 -17.02 15.58
C GLU A 104 -30.59 -18.07 15.43
N ALA A 105 -30.91 -19.28 14.94
CA ALA A 105 -29.92 -20.31 14.62
C ALA A 105 -29.33 -20.16 13.20
N LEU A 106 -30.06 -19.52 12.27
CA LEU A 106 -29.61 -19.17 10.91
C LEU A 106 -28.91 -17.81 10.85
N GLU A 107 -29.11 -16.94 11.84
CA GLU A 107 -28.11 -15.96 12.26
C GLU A 107 -26.92 -16.77 12.77
N VAL A 108 -26.16 -17.32 11.80
CA VAL A 108 -24.75 -17.63 11.95
C VAL A 108 -24.23 -16.52 12.82
N ASN A 109 -23.74 -16.87 14.01
CA ASN A 109 -23.10 -15.92 14.89
C ASN A 109 -21.84 -15.47 14.14
N GLU A 110 -22.01 -14.54 13.20
CA GLU A 110 -20.94 -13.81 12.55
C GLU A 110 -20.28 -13.10 13.70
N GLY A 111 -19.22 -13.73 14.21
CA GLY A 111 -18.65 -13.42 15.51
C GLY A 111 -18.44 -11.93 15.61
N ARG A 112 -19.17 -11.28 16.54
CA ARG A 112 -19.08 -9.83 16.72
C ARG A 112 -17.61 -9.49 16.95
N ILE A 113 -17.02 -8.75 16.01
CA ILE A 113 -15.61 -8.36 16.08
C ILE A 113 -15.37 -7.73 17.45
N ASN A 114 -14.43 -8.30 18.21
CA ASN A 114 -14.08 -7.79 19.52
C ASN A 114 -13.60 -6.36 19.36
N ARG A 115 -14.37 -5.38 19.87
CA ARG A 115 -14.01 -3.95 19.77
C ARG A 115 -12.59 -3.68 20.28
N ALA A 116 -12.16 -4.36 21.34
CA ALA A 116 -10.80 -4.24 21.85
C ALA A 116 -9.76 -4.83 20.88
N GLY A 117 -10.04 -5.99 20.28
CA GLY A 117 -9.18 -6.60 19.26
C GLY A 117 -9.07 -5.73 18.00
N ALA A 118 -10.18 -5.16 17.54
CA ALA A 118 -10.20 -4.21 16.44
C ALA A 118 -9.42 -2.94 16.76
N SER A 119 -9.61 -2.34 17.95
CA SER A 119 -8.87 -1.14 18.35
C SER A 119 -7.36 -1.39 18.42
N ILE A 120 -6.91 -2.55 18.92
CA ILE A 120 -5.50 -2.92 18.93
C ILE A 120 -4.95 -3.03 17.51
N LEU A 121 -5.70 -3.66 16.59
CA LEU A 121 -5.31 -3.79 15.19
C LEU A 121 -5.20 -2.42 14.51
N PHE A 122 -6.13 -1.49 14.78
CA PHE A 122 -6.06 -0.12 14.28
C PHE A 122 -4.81 0.62 14.79
N VAL A 123 -4.44 0.45 16.06
CA VAL A 123 -3.22 1.06 16.62
C VAL A 123 -1.96 0.47 15.96
N ILE A 124 -1.90 -0.86 15.78
CA ILE A 124 -0.79 -1.52 15.07
C ILE A 124 -0.70 -1.02 13.63
N PHE A 125 -1.83 -0.90 12.94
CA PHE A 125 -1.88 -0.40 11.57
C PHE A 125 -1.42 1.05 11.47
N ALA A 126 -1.81 1.92 12.42
CA ALA A 126 -1.35 3.30 12.48
C ALA A 126 0.17 3.39 12.71
N VAL A 127 0.72 2.59 13.63
CA VAL A 127 2.18 2.52 13.87
C VAL A 127 2.90 2.01 12.63
N PHE A 128 2.37 0.98 11.97
CA PHE A 128 2.94 0.43 10.74
C PHE A 128 2.90 1.44 9.59
N ALA A 129 1.82 2.20 9.44
CA ALA A 129 1.73 3.27 8.45
C ALA A 129 2.78 4.36 8.69
N ILE A 130 2.98 4.79 9.95
CA ILE A 130 4.03 5.75 10.31
C ILE A 130 5.42 5.17 9.99
N PHE A 131 5.65 3.90 10.34
CA PHE A 131 6.90 3.22 10.02
C PHE A 131 7.18 3.15 8.52
N ILE A 132 6.17 2.84 7.70
CA ILE A 132 6.29 2.86 6.24
C ILE A 132 6.67 4.27 5.77
N ILE A 133 5.95 5.31 6.20
CA ILE A 133 6.21 6.68 5.74
C ILE A 133 7.66 7.10 6.07
N LEU A 134 8.11 6.85 7.30
CA LEU A 134 9.49 7.18 7.71
C LEU A 134 10.53 6.31 6.99
N GLY A 135 10.25 5.01 6.88
CA GLY A 135 11.13 4.05 6.22
C GLY A 135 11.30 4.32 4.73
N THR A 136 10.21 4.65 4.03
CA THR A 136 10.22 4.99 2.60
C THR A 136 11.04 6.24 2.34
N ASN A 137 10.95 7.28 3.17
CA ASN A 137 11.74 8.50 2.99
C ASN A 137 13.25 8.26 3.16
N ILE A 138 13.65 7.46 4.16
CA ILE A 138 15.06 7.09 4.36
C ILE A 138 15.55 6.18 3.22
N TYR A 139 14.73 5.22 2.81
CA TYR A 139 15.04 4.31 1.72
C TYR A 139 15.23 5.06 0.40
N TYR A 140 14.30 5.96 0.07
CA TYR A 140 14.35 6.77 -1.13
C TYR A 140 15.63 7.62 -1.19
N TYR A 141 15.97 8.30 -0.08
CA TYR A 141 17.22 9.07 -0.01
C TYR A 141 18.45 8.20 -0.29
N ASN A 142 18.57 7.05 0.39
CA ASN A 142 19.74 6.18 0.22
C ASN A 142 19.81 5.58 -1.19
N LEU A 143 18.67 5.21 -1.77
CA LEU A 143 18.60 4.70 -3.14
C LEU A 143 19.03 5.77 -4.12
N SER A 144 18.53 7.00 -3.97
CA SER A 144 18.83 8.09 -4.87
C SER A 144 20.30 8.51 -4.81
N ILE A 145 20.90 8.64 -3.61
CA ILE A 145 22.35 8.88 -3.48
C ILE A 145 23.18 7.75 -4.12
N LYS A 146 22.76 6.49 -3.96
CA LYS A 146 23.44 5.35 -4.59
C LYS A 146 23.36 5.40 -6.12
N ASN A 147 22.19 5.74 -6.65
CA ASN A 147 21.98 5.90 -8.09
C ASN A 147 22.82 7.08 -8.60
N ALA A 148 22.82 8.21 -7.90
CA ALA A 148 23.60 9.39 -8.26
C ALA A 148 25.09 9.04 -8.41
N GLN A 149 25.67 8.32 -7.44
CA GLN A 149 27.05 7.82 -7.54
C GLN A 149 27.24 6.93 -8.77
N THR A 150 26.34 5.96 -8.96
CA THR A 150 26.43 5.00 -10.06
C THR A 150 26.39 5.67 -11.44
N GLU A 151 25.52 6.67 -11.61
CA GLU A 151 25.40 7.42 -12.85
C GLU A 151 26.57 8.39 -13.03
N PHE A 152 27.07 8.99 -11.94
CA PHE A 152 28.28 9.82 -12.00
C PHE A 152 29.49 9.01 -12.45
N ASP A 153 29.72 7.82 -11.86
CA ASP A 153 30.82 6.91 -12.23
C ASP A 153 30.73 6.42 -13.69
N ARG A 154 29.53 6.48 -14.29
CA ARG A 154 29.26 6.15 -15.69
C ARG A 154 29.31 7.35 -16.61
N GLN A 155 29.65 8.53 -16.09
CA GLN A 155 29.68 9.80 -16.81
C GLN A 155 28.29 10.24 -17.33
N HIS A 156 27.22 9.69 -16.75
CA HIS A 156 25.84 10.08 -17.00
C HIS A 156 25.46 11.24 -16.07
N TYR A 157 26.08 12.40 -16.28
CA TYR A 157 26.03 13.49 -15.32
C TYR A 157 24.64 14.13 -15.20
N ASN A 158 23.81 14.11 -16.26
CA ASN A 158 22.43 14.60 -16.18
C ASN A 158 21.60 13.74 -15.25
N GLU A 159 21.72 12.43 -15.38
CA GLU A 159 21.05 11.42 -14.56
C GLU A 159 21.52 11.50 -13.11
N ALA A 160 22.84 11.62 -12.89
CA ALA A 160 23.40 11.82 -11.56
C ALA A 160 22.86 13.07 -10.87
N TYR A 161 22.74 14.18 -11.61
CA TYR A 161 22.13 15.42 -11.12
C TYR A 161 20.64 15.25 -10.78
N TYR A 162 19.87 14.57 -11.64
CA TYR A 162 18.45 14.37 -11.40
C TYR A 162 18.15 13.52 -10.17
N GLU A 163 19.03 12.59 -9.82
CA GLU A 163 18.92 11.84 -8.58
C GLU A 163 19.10 12.76 -7.35
N VAL A 164 20.08 13.66 -7.35
CA VAL A 164 20.29 14.58 -6.21
C VAL A 164 19.37 15.80 -6.20
N TYR A 165 18.69 16.08 -7.31
CA TYR A 165 17.87 17.28 -7.48
C TYR A 165 16.68 17.30 -6.50
N GLY A 166 16.59 18.38 -5.72
CA GLY A 166 15.50 18.57 -4.75
C GLY A 166 15.65 17.77 -3.45
N LEU A 167 16.71 16.96 -3.31
CA LEU A 167 17.02 16.30 -2.06
C LEU A 167 17.60 17.28 -1.04
N ARG A 168 17.30 17.05 0.23
CA ARG A 168 18.04 17.66 1.34
C ARG A 168 19.27 16.81 1.61
N ILE A 169 20.39 17.20 1.01
CA ILE A 169 21.68 16.52 1.12
C ILE A 169 22.13 16.49 2.60
N LYS A 170 22.54 15.33 3.06
CA LYS A 170 23.11 15.13 4.40
C LYS A 170 24.62 15.34 4.35
N ASP A 171 25.20 15.75 5.48
CA ASP A 171 26.63 16.06 5.59
C ASP A 171 27.56 15.00 5.00
N LYS A 172 27.24 13.72 5.22
CA LYS A 172 28.03 12.57 4.72
C LYS A 172 28.05 12.42 3.19
N ASP A 173 27.11 13.03 2.48
CA ASP A 173 26.96 12.91 1.03
C ASP A 173 27.20 14.25 0.32
N ILE A 174 27.66 15.29 1.04
CA ILE A 174 27.98 16.61 0.47
C ILE A 174 29.07 16.49 -0.59
N GLU A 175 30.11 15.68 -0.34
CA GLU A 175 31.21 15.52 -1.30
C GLU A 175 30.72 15.02 -2.66
N LEU A 176 29.87 13.97 -2.68
CA LEU A 176 29.28 13.47 -3.92
C LEU A 176 28.40 14.53 -4.59
N TYR A 177 27.60 15.25 -3.81
CA TYR A 177 26.78 16.33 -4.34
C TYR A 177 27.65 17.42 -5.01
N ASP A 178 28.71 17.87 -4.35
CA ASP A 178 29.63 18.88 -4.88
C ASP A 178 30.32 18.41 -6.16
N LYS A 179 30.70 17.12 -6.24
CA LYS A 179 31.23 16.51 -7.47
C LYS A 179 30.23 16.59 -8.62
N ILE A 180 29.01 16.10 -8.39
CA ILE A 180 27.93 16.12 -9.38
C ILE A 180 27.65 17.55 -9.85
N MET A 181 27.52 18.50 -8.91
CA MET A 181 27.23 19.90 -9.23
C MET A 181 28.36 20.56 -10.02
N THR A 182 29.61 20.29 -9.66
CA THR A 182 30.79 20.86 -10.32
C THR A 182 30.86 20.44 -11.78
N VAL A 183 30.68 19.15 -12.07
CA VAL A 183 30.61 18.66 -13.45
C VAL A 183 29.39 19.21 -14.18
N MET A 184 28.24 19.29 -13.49
CA MET A 184 27.01 19.79 -14.07
C MET A 184 27.10 21.26 -14.51
N TYR A 185 27.91 22.09 -13.85
CA TYR A 185 28.11 23.47 -14.30
C TYR A 185 28.61 23.55 -15.74
N VAL A 186 29.41 22.57 -16.18
CA VAL A 186 29.90 22.48 -17.56
C VAL A 186 28.92 21.66 -18.42
N ASN A 187 28.51 20.48 -17.94
CA ASN A 187 27.69 19.53 -18.72
C ASN A 187 26.33 20.08 -19.16
N ILE A 188 25.73 20.98 -18.38
CA ILE A 188 24.46 21.62 -18.75
C ILE A 188 24.56 22.39 -20.07
N GLN A 189 25.73 22.91 -20.40
CA GLN A 189 25.96 23.64 -21.66
C GLN A 189 26.03 22.70 -22.85
N LEU A 190 26.70 21.55 -22.72
CA LEU A 190 26.69 20.50 -23.73
C LEU A 190 25.27 19.97 -23.97
N SER A 191 24.50 19.78 -22.90
CA SER A 191 23.09 19.38 -22.99
C SER A 191 22.21 20.46 -23.64
N SER A 192 22.48 21.74 -23.35
CA SER A 192 21.78 22.87 -23.98
C SER A 192 22.07 22.94 -25.47
N TYR A 193 23.33 22.78 -25.87
CA TYR A 193 23.73 22.64 -27.27
C TYR A 193 22.93 21.57 -28.00
N GLN A 194 22.85 20.34 -27.45
CA GLN A 194 22.10 19.25 -28.06
C GLN A 194 20.62 19.60 -28.26
N ASN A 195 20.01 20.30 -27.30
CA ASN A 195 18.61 20.75 -27.40
C ASN A 195 18.43 21.86 -28.44
N TYR A 196 19.38 22.79 -28.56
CA TYR A 196 19.34 23.84 -29.57
C TYR A 196 19.54 23.29 -30.99
N MET A 197 20.44 22.32 -31.17
CA MET A 197 20.60 21.62 -32.44
C MET A 197 19.32 20.90 -32.88
N LYS A 198 18.62 20.22 -31.95
CA LYS A 198 17.31 19.60 -32.21
C LYS A 198 16.24 20.62 -32.64
N SER A 199 16.39 21.87 -32.23
CA SER A 199 15.47 22.97 -32.56
C SER A 199 15.96 23.83 -33.73
N ASN A 200 16.99 23.38 -34.47
CA ASN A 200 17.64 24.11 -35.56
C ASN A 200 18.14 25.51 -35.18
N ASN A 201 18.46 25.76 -33.91
CA ASN A 201 18.97 27.05 -33.45
C ASN A 201 20.51 26.99 -33.30
N ARG A 202 21.23 27.05 -34.43
CA ARG A 202 22.71 26.94 -34.48
C ARG A 202 23.42 28.02 -33.66
N GLU A 203 22.92 29.25 -33.67
CA GLU A 203 23.49 30.37 -32.91
C GLU A 203 23.55 30.07 -31.41
N LYS A 204 22.43 29.64 -30.82
CA LYS A 204 22.36 29.30 -29.40
C LYS A 204 23.12 28.01 -29.06
N ALA A 205 23.20 27.09 -30.02
CA ALA A 205 24.02 25.89 -29.89
C ALA A 205 25.51 26.23 -29.77
N LEU A 206 26.05 27.06 -30.67
CA LEU A 206 27.42 27.55 -30.59
C LEU A 206 27.67 28.32 -29.30
N ASP A 207 26.76 29.24 -28.96
CA ASP A 207 26.86 30.02 -27.72
C ASP A 207 26.94 29.14 -26.47
N SER A 208 26.13 28.09 -26.42
CA SER A 208 26.16 27.13 -25.30
C SER A 208 27.53 26.44 -25.21
N LEU A 209 28.09 25.97 -26.33
CA LEU A 209 29.39 25.31 -26.34
C LEU A 209 30.52 26.24 -25.83
N LEU A 210 30.57 27.49 -26.29
CA LEU A 210 31.56 28.47 -25.83
C LEU A 210 31.40 28.79 -24.33
N LYS A 211 30.16 28.93 -23.85
CA LYS A 211 29.89 29.06 -22.40
C LYS A 211 30.29 27.81 -21.63
N GLY A 212 30.23 26.63 -22.23
CA GLY A 212 30.73 25.39 -21.67
C GLY A 212 32.22 25.46 -21.39
N LEU A 213 33.03 25.89 -22.37
CA LEU A 213 34.47 26.09 -22.19
C LEU A 213 34.80 27.16 -21.13
N LEU A 214 34.08 28.28 -21.13
CA LEU A 214 34.22 29.32 -20.09
C LEU A 214 33.99 28.76 -18.68
N ARG A 215 32.97 27.91 -18.53
CA ARG A 215 32.66 27.26 -17.26
C ARG A 215 33.68 26.19 -16.90
N TYR A 216 34.20 25.45 -17.87
CA TYR A 216 35.29 24.53 -17.65
C TYR A 216 36.48 25.25 -17.00
N ASP A 217 36.96 26.35 -17.60
CA ASP A 217 38.09 27.11 -17.04
C ASP A 217 37.78 27.63 -15.62
N LYS A 218 36.55 28.11 -15.40
CA LYS A 218 36.11 28.63 -14.11
C LYS A 218 36.08 27.58 -13.00
N TYR A 219 35.71 26.35 -13.32
CA TYR A 219 35.50 25.28 -12.34
C TYR A 219 36.63 24.24 -12.30
N LEU A 220 37.66 24.37 -13.14
CA LEU A 220 38.79 23.44 -13.19
C LEU A 220 39.51 23.31 -11.85
N GLU A 221 39.83 24.42 -11.18
CA GLU A 221 40.50 24.38 -9.86
C GLU A 221 39.66 23.63 -8.81
N LEU A 222 38.34 23.86 -8.81
CA LEU A 222 37.42 23.16 -7.92
C LEU A 222 37.35 21.66 -8.26
N ALA A 223 37.34 21.31 -9.54
CA ALA A 223 37.36 19.92 -9.98
C ALA A 223 38.65 19.20 -9.57
N THR A 224 39.81 19.85 -9.66
CA THR A 224 41.08 19.30 -9.16
C THR A 224 41.03 19.10 -7.64
N LEU A 225 40.46 20.04 -6.88
CA LEU A 225 40.31 19.89 -5.42
C LEU A 225 39.38 18.72 -5.04
N LEU A 226 38.37 18.47 -5.86
CA LEU A 226 37.40 17.39 -5.68
C LEU A 226 37.85 16.06 -6.31
N ASP A 227 39.02 15.99 -6.94
CA ASP A 227 39.54 14.79 -7.64
C ASP A 227 38.59 14.28 -8.75
N ILE A 228 38.06 15.21 -9.55
CA ILE A 228 37.13 14.96 -10.68
C ILE A 228 37.57 15.70 -11.97
N GLU A 229 38.86 16.00 -12.08
CA GLU A 229 39.41 16.69 -13.26
C GLU A 229 39.14 15.90 -14.54
N ASP A 230 39.25 14.57 -14.49
CA ASP A 230 38.96 13.67 -15.61
C ASP A 230 37.49 13.75 -16.05
N ASP A 231 36.55 13.87 -15.11
CA ASP A 231 35.13 14.00 -15.44
C ASP A 231 34.84 15.33 -16.14
N LEU A 232 35.49 16.42 -15.69
CA LEU A 232 35.39 17.73 -16.32
C LEU A 232 36.02 17.74 -17.72
N ASN A 233 37.18 17.09 -17.87
CA ASN A 233 37.87 16.91 -19.13
C ASN A 233 37.04 16.09 -20.13
N TYR A 234 36.32 15.07 -19.67
CA TYR A 234 35.39 14.31 -20.49
C TYR A 234 34.30 15.20 -21.09
N VAL A 235 33.69 16.08 -20.27
CA VAL A 235 32.68 17.03 -20.77
C VAL A 235 33.30 18.04 -21.74
N LYS A 236 34.50 18.57 -21.44
CA LYS A 236 35.23 19.47 -22.34
C LYS A 236 35.50 18.80 -23.69
N SER A 237 35.93 17.54 -23.70
CA SER A 237 36.15 16.80 -24.96
C SER A 237 34.87 16.77 -25.80
N GLY A 238 33.72 16.45 -25.20
CA GLY A 238 32.44 16.46 -25.92
C GLY A 238 32.05 17.84 -26.47
N ILE A 239 32.41 18.92 -25.77
CA ILE A 239 32.23 20.29 -26.26
C ILE A 239 33.13 20.58 -27.46
N LEU A 240 34.42 20.24 -27.37
CA LEU A 240 35.40 20.46 -28.44
C LEU A 240 35.06 19.63 -29.68
N ASP A 241 34.64 18.38 -29.50
CA ASP A 241 34.20 17.52 -30.60
C ASP A 241 33.01 18.13 -31.34
N ALA A 242 32.03 18.66 -30.61
CA ALA A 242 30.87 19.33 -31.19
C ALA A 242 31.25 20.64 -31.92
N LEU A 243 32.15 21.44 -31.34
CA LEU A 243 32.67 22.66 -31.99
C LEU A 243 33.38 22.33 -33.31
N ALA A 244 34.22 21.29 -33.30
CA ALA A 244 34.95 20.86 -34.49
C ALA A 244 34.01 20.27 -35.55
N SER A 245 33.08 19.38 -35.17
CA SER A 245 32.25 18.65 -36.13
C SER A 245 31.13 19.51 -36.72
N GLU A 246 30.49 20.35 -35.92
CA GLU A 246 29.33 21.15 -36.38
C GLU A 246 29.73 22.56 -36.80
N PHE A 247 30.72 23.17 -36.18
CA PHE A 247 31.09 24.56 -36.42
C PHE A 247 32.46 24.72 -37.07
N GLN A 248 33.17 23.62 -37.33
CA GLN A 248 34.51 23.59 -37.94
C GLN A 248 35.49 24.51 -37.21
N MET A 249 35.35 24.54 -35.88
CA MET A 249 36.04 25.45 -35.01
C MET A 249 37.05 24.69 -34.16
N SER A 250 38.31 25.13 -34.19
CA SER A 250 39.34 24.55 -33.33
C SER A 250 39.18 25.04 -31.89
N GLU A 251 39.83 24.34 -30.95
CA GLU A 251 39.92 24.81 -29.56
C GLU A 251 40.49 26.23 -29.49
N SER A 252 41.56 26.54 -30.23
CA SER A 252 42.16 27.87 -30.24
C SER A 252 41.16 28.95 -30.70
N ASP A 253 40.42 28.69 -31.78
CA ASP A 253 39.42 29.63 -32.30
C ASP A 253 38.32 29.88 -31.27
N ALA A 254 37.85 28.82 -30.61
CA ALA A 254 36.83 28.92 -29.57
C ALA A 254 37.30 29.77 -28.37
N TYR A 255 38.54 29.56 -27.90
CA TYR A 255 39.13 30.36 -26.82
C TYR A 255 39.39 31.82 -27.22
N ASP A 256 39.73 32.07 -28.48
CA ASP A 256 39.83 33.43 -28.99
C ASP A 256 38.47 34.13 -29.03
N MET A 257 37.40 33.42 -29.36
CA MET A 257 36.03 33.96 -29.31
C MET A 257 35.48 34.14 -27.90
N MET A 258 35.90 33.31 -26.94
CA MET A 258 35.47 33.44 -25.54
C MET A 258 35.76 34.80 -24.92
N LYS A 259 36.80 35.50 -25.41
CA LYS A 259 37.15 36.88 -25.02
C LYS A 259 36.00 37.87 -25.22
N TYR A 260 35.03 37.52 -26.08
CA TYR A 260 33.89 38.36 -26.42
C TYR A 260 32.56 37.85 -25.83
N VAL A 261 32.49 36.66 -25.22
CA VAL A 261 31.22 36.03 -24.74
C VAL A 261 30.41 36.89 -23.77
N ASP A 262 31.08 37.79 -23.03
CA ASP A 262 30.43 38.75 -22.10
C ASP A 262 30.31 40.17 -22.68
N ASN A 263 30.53 40.37 -23.98
CA ASN A 263 30.57 41.68 -24.64
C ASN A 263 29.37 41.89 -25.59
N VAL A 264 28.97 43.14 -25.82
CA VAL A 264 27.78 43.51 -26.64
C VAL A 264 27.93 43.06 -28.10
N ASP A 265 29.16 42.89 -28.59
CA ASP A 265 29.47 42.47 -29.96
C ASP A 265 29.33 40.95 -30.20
N TYR A 266 29.14 40.15 -29.15
CA TYR A 266 29.08 38.69 -29.21
C TYR A 266 27.98 38.16 -30.14
N SER A 267 26.77 38.73 -30.06
CA SER A 267 25.66 38.29 -30.91
C SER A 267 25.90 38.62 -32.38
N ALA A 268 26.51 39.77 -32.69
CA ALA A 268 26.78 40.18 -34.07
C ALA A 268 27.83 39.27 -34.74
N TYR A 269 28.83 38.83 -33.99
CA TYR A 269 29.89 37.93 -34.46
C TYR A 269 29.39 36.50 -34.69
N ILE A 270 28.47 36.01 -33.86
CA ILE A 270 27.81 34.70 -34.07
C ILE A 270 27.02 34.70 -35.39
N TYR A 271 26.36 35.82 -35.75
CA TYR A 271 25.69 35.96 -37.04
C TYR A 271 26.66 36.02 -38.23
N GLU A 272 27.81 36.68 -38.09
CA GLU A 272 28.83 36.75 -39.15
C GLU A 272 29.42 35.36 -39.44
N LEU A 273 29.77 34.60 -38.39
CA LEU A 273 30.30 33.25 -38.54
C LEU A 273 29.29 32.30 -39.19
N LEU A 274 28.01 32.39 -38.82
CA LEU A 274 26.96 31.53 -39.38
C LEU A 274 26.47 32.01 -40.76
N GLY A 275 26.60 33.31 -41.05
CA GLY A 275 26.32 33.90 -42.36
C GLY A 275 27.37 33.55 -43.42
N ASP A 276 28.63 33.39 -43.03
CA ASP A 276 29.70 32.89 -43.92
C ASP A 276 29.56 31.38 -44.24
N TYR A 277 28.68 30.65 -43.54
CA TYR A 277 28.32 29.26 -43.86
C TYR A 277 27.12 29.12 -44.80
N GLU A 278 26.44 30.21 -45.19
CA GLU A 278 25.36 30.22 -46.20
C GLU A 278 25.87 30.57 -47.62
N VAL A 279 26.97 29.96 -48.07
CA VAL A 279 27.34 29.96 -49.48
C VAL A 279 27.78 28.55 -49.91
N ASP A 280 26.83 27.71 -50.31
CA ASP A 280 26.75 27.17 -51.68
C ASP A 280 25.58 26.16 -51.78
N TYR A 281 24.44 26.60 -52.32
CA TYR A 281 23.47 25.71 -52.95
C TYR A 281 23.33 26.15 -54.41
N GLN A 282 24.21 25.63 -55.27
CA GLN A 282 23.94 25.41 -56.69
C GLN A 282 23.12 24.12 -56.86
#